data_AF-A0A6I7WJ77-F1
#
_entry.id   AF-A0A6I7WJ77-F1
#
_cell.length_a   1.000
_cell.length_b   1.000
_cell.length_c   1.000
_cell.angle_alpha   90.00
_cell.angle_beta   90.00
_cell.angle_gamma   90.00
#
_symmetry.space_group_name_H-M   'P 1'
#
loop_
_entity.id
_entity.type
_entity.pdbx_description
1 polymer ?
#
loop_
_entity_poly.entity_id
_entity_poly.type
_entity_poly.pdbx_seq_one_letter_code
_entity_poly.pdbx_strand_id
1 'polypeptide(L)'
;AHLQRRFNKHGYPNAFKRTLAAGLFFNPLWIARHLLLIKIFAGQWQTISLDILVVATESFIFCFPFSLLANYLIQNVILFRWRFLVSSIYSALTVIYFALTEVIFATSG
;
A
#
# COMPACT_ATOMS: atom_id res chain seq x y z
N ALA A 1 5.04 -26.01 -11.27
CA ALA A 1 6.18 -26.63 -10.55
C ALA A 1 7.53 -25.90 -10.76
N HIS A 2 7.91 -25.53 -11.99
CA HIS A 2 9.23 -24.89 -12.27
C HIS A 2 9.45 -23.51 -11.64
N LEU A 3 8.41 -22.67 -11.54
CA LEU A 3 8.51 -21.33 -10.95
C LEU A 3 8.78 -21.37 -9.44
N GLN A 4 8.18 -22.31 -8.70
CA GLN A 4 8.39 -22.45 -7.26
C GLN A 4 9.86 -22.76 -6.92
N ARG A 5 10.56 -23.61 -7.70
CA ARG A 5 11.97 -23.95 -7.42
C ARG A 5 12.94 -22.77 -7.58
N ARG A 6 12.70 -21.85 -8.52
CA ARG A 6 13.57 -20.65 -8.70
C ARG A 6 13.39 -19.63 -7.58
N PHE A 7 12.16 -19.43 -7.10
CA PHE A 7 11.85 -18.46 -6.06
C PHE A 7 12.10 -18.98 -4.63
N ASN A 8 12.35 -20.29 -4.45
CA ASN A 8 12.55 -20.93 -3.14
C ASN A 8 14.01 -20.92 -2.63
N LYS A 9 14.93 -20.20 -3.29
CA LYS A 9 16.28 -19.97 -2.74
C LYS A 9 16.16 -18.97 -1.58
N HIS A 10 16.17 -19.48 -0.35
CA HIS A 10 16.10 -18.74 0.91
C HIS A 10 17.41 -17.95 1.18
N GLY A 11 17.70 -16.96 0.34
CA GLY A 11 18.73 -15.98 0.61
C GLY A 11 18.12 -14.73 1.24
N TYR A 12 18.58 -14.35 2.44
CA TYR A 12 18.30 -13.04 3.06
C TYR A 12 18.38 -11.84 2.09
N PRO A 13 19.36 -11.73 1.16
CA PRO A 13 19.40 -10.62 0.19
C PRO A 13 18.23 -10.65 -0.81
N ASN A 14 17.69 -11.82 -1.13
CA ASN A 14 16.56 -11.96 -2.05
C ASN A 14 15.24 -11.59 -1.35
N ALA A 15 15.10 -11.91 -0.06
CA ALA A 15 13.97 -11.49 0.77
C ALA A 15 13.89 -9.96 0.89
N PHE A 16 15.04 -9.30 1.09
CA PHE A 16 15.11 -7.86 1.20
C PHE A 16 14.78 -7.16 -0.13
N LYS A 17 15.38 -7.60 -1.24
CA LYS A 17 15.08 -7.07 -2.59
C LYS A 17 13.59 -7.18 -2.94
N ARG A 18 12.97 -8.31 -2.61
CA ARG A 18 11.53 -8.54 -2.82
C ARG A 18 10.66 -7.60 -1.99
N THR A 19 11.05 -7.35 -0.73
CA THR A 19 10.34 -6.44 0.18
C THR A 19 10.47 -4.99 -0.29
N LEU A 20 11.69 -4.57 -0.66
CA LEU A 20 11.94 -3.25 -1.24
C LEU A 20 11.16 -3.02 -2.53
N ALA A 21 11.15 -4.00 -3.44
CA ALA A 21 10.40 -3.90 -4.69
C ALA A 21 8.89 -3.75 -4.44
N ALA A 22 8.33 -4.45 -3.45
CA ALA A 22 6.94 -4.27 -3.06
C ALA A 22 6.70 -2.92 -2.36
N GLY A 23 7.60 -2.48 -1.49
CA GLY A 23 7.52 -1.14 -0.88
C GLY A 23 7.56 -0.01 -1.92
N LEU A 24 8.41 -0.15 -2.95
CA LEU A 24 8.47 0.78 -4.09
C LEU A 24 7.19 0.78 -4.93
N PHE A 25 6.49 -0.34 -5.02
CA PHE A 25 5.20 -0.42 -5.73
C PHE A 25 4.13 0.44 -5.03
N PHE A 26 4.12 0.45 -3.71
CA PHE A 26 3.22 1.29 -2.89
C PHE A 26 3.72 2.75 -2.78
N ASN A 27 4.24 3.32 -3.87
CA ASN A 27 4.69 4.71 -3.96
C ASN A 27 3.59 5.72 -3.55
N PRO A 28 3.91 6.94 -3.05
CA PRO A 28 2.92 7.98 -2.79
C PRO A 28 1.96 8.25 -3.96
N LEU A 29 2.37 8.05 -5.22
CA LEU A 29 1.48 8.12 -6.38
C LEU A 29 0.34 7.09 -6.36
N TRP A 30 0.58 5.89 -5.82
CA TRP A 30 -0.45 4.86 -5.65
C TRP A 30 -1.51 5.31 -4.64
N ILE A 31 -1.08 5.94 -3.54
CA ILE A 31 -1.97 6.52 -2.52
C ILE A 31 -2.75 7.69 -3.13
N ALA A 32 -2.08 8.59 -3.85
CA ALA A 32 -2.72 9.73 -4.50
C ALA A 32 -3.80 9.30 -5.50
N ARG A 33 -3.57 8.23 -6.28
CA ARG A 33 -4.59 7.67 -7.18
C ARG A 33 -5.82 7.22 -6.40
N HIS A 34 -5.66 6.56 -5.27
CA HIS A 34 -6.78 6.09 -4.47
C HIS A 34 -7.54 7.23 -3.81
N LEU A 35 -6.85 8.23 -3.27
CA LEU A 35 -7.48 9.45 -2.73
C LEU A 35 -8.26 10.21 -3.80
N LEU A 36 -7.69 10.34 -5.00
CA LEU A 36 -8.36 10.97 -6.13
C LEU A 36 -9.63 10.21 -6.53
N LEU A 37 -9.57 8.88 -6.62
CA LEU A 37 -10.76 8.05 -6.90
C LEU A 37 -11.82 8.21 -5.81
N ILE A 38 -11.44 8.20 -4.53
CA ILE A 38 -12.36 8.42 -3.41
C ILE A 38 -13.06 9.77 -3.56
N LYS A 39 -12.33 10.87 -3.80
CA LYS A 39 -12.90 12.21 -3.97
C LYS A 39 -13.82 12.32 -5.19
N ILE A 40 -13.46 11.67 -6.30
CA ILE A 40 -14.30 11.57 -7.50
C ILE A 40 -15.62 10.86 -7.19
N PHE A 41 -15.56 9.67 -6.57
CA PHE A 41 -16.76 8.89 -6.27
C PHE A 41 -17.59 9.49 -5.13
N ALA A 42 -16.98 10.28 -4.25
CA ALA A 42 -17.66 11.07 -3.22
C ALA A 42 -18.32 12.36 -3.78
N GLY A 43 -18.12 12.68 -5.06
CA GLY A 43 -18.69 13.89 -5.69
C GLY A 43 -17.99 15.19 -5.34
N GLN A 44 -16.81 15.15 -4.72
CA GLN A 44 -16.06 16.33 -4.27
C GLN A 44 -15.08 16.86 -5.33
N TRP A 45 -15.57 17.12 -6.54
CA TRP A 45 -14.71 17.52 -7.67
C TRP A 45 -13.97 18.84 -7.44
N GLN A 46 -14.55 19.77 -6.67
CA GLN A 46 -13.92 21.07 -6.39
C GLN A 46 -12.77 21.00 -5.37
N THR A 47 -12.65 19.92 -4.60
CA THR A 47 -11.57 19.75 -3.61
C THR A 47 -10.33 19.06 -4.18
N ILE A 48 -10.36 18.69 -5.46
CA ILE A 48 -9.24 18.07 -6.16
C ILE A 48 -8.20 19.15 -6.48
N SER A 49 -7.12 19.19 -5.70
CA SER A 49 -5.99 20.08 -5.90
C SER A 49 -4.66 19.30 -5.83
N LEU A 50 -3.55 19.98 -6.15
CA LEU A 50 -2.21 19.40 -6.02
C LEU A 50 -1.86 19.04 -4.57
N ASP A 51 -2.61 19.54 -3.59
CA ASP A 51 -2.48 19.21 -2.17
C ASP A 51 -2.66 17.71 -1.90
N ILE A 52 -3.44 17.00 -2.72
CA ILE A 52 -3.59 15.54 -2.65
C ILE A 52 -2.23 14.84 -2.72
N LEU A 53 -1.27 15.39 -3.49
CA LEU A 53 0.06 14.81 -3.62
C LEU A 53 0.88 14.99 -2.34
N VAL A 54 0.70 16.11 -1.64
CA VAL A 54 1.33 16.40 -0.34
C VAL A 54 0.77 15.46 0.71
N VAL A 55 -0.57 15.39 0.84
CA VAL A 55 -1.26 14.48 1.76
C VAL A 55 -0.89 13.03 1.49
N ALA A 56 -0.79 12.61 0.23
CA ALA A 56 -0.36 11.27 -0.15
C ALA A 56 1.10 11.00 0.23
N THR A 57 1.98 12.00 0.14
CA THR A 57 3.39 11.87 0.53
C THR A 57 3.56 11.78 2.04
N GLU A 58 2.83 12.60 2.80
CA GLU A 58 2.80 12.52 4.27
C GLU A 58 2.23 11.17 4.73
N SER A 59 1.07 10.78 4.20
CA SER A 59 0.46 9.48 4.47
C SER A 59 1.39 8.32 4.10
N PHE A 60 2.14 8.45 3.00
CA PHE A 60 3.15 7.47 2.63
C PHE A 60 4.24 7.40 3.70
N ILE A 61 4.83 8.51 4.14
CA ILE A 61 5.91 8.49 5.15
C ILE A 61 5.43 7.83 6.45
N PHE A 62 4.20 8.14 6.91
CA PHE A 62 3.63 7.53 8.11
C PHE A 62 3.30 6.04 7.92
N CYS A 63 2.73 5.65 6.78
CA CYS A 63 2.37 4.25 6.50
C CYS A 63 3.56 3.40 6.01
N PHE A 64 4.63 3.99 5.52
CA PHE A 64 5.78 3.29 4.93
C PHE A 64 6.41 2.26 5.88
N PRO A 65 6.73 2.56 7.15
CA PRO A 65 7.29 1.55 8.06
C PRO A 65 6.33 0.39 8.29
N PHE A 66 5.02 0.67 8.41
CA PHE A 66 4.00 -0.36 8.58
C PHE A 66 3.81 -1.21 7.32
N SER A 67 3.81 -0.57 6.14
CA SER A 67 3.70 -1.23 4.84
C SER A 67 4.92 -2.08 4.52
N LEU A 68 6.12 -1.63 4.87
CA LEU A 68 7.34 -2.44 4.78
C LEU A 68 7.25 -3.68 5.66
N LEU A 69 6.79 -3.55 6.91
CA LEU A 69 6.62 -4.67 7.83
C LEU A 69 5.57 -5.67 7.30
N ALA A 70 4.41 -5.17 6.89
CA ALA A 70 3.35 -6.01 6.32
C ALA A 70 3.83 -6.74 5.05
N ASN A 71 4.47 -6.03 4.13
CA ASN A 71 5.03 -6.64 2.92
C ASN A 71 6.13 -7.65 3.24
N TYR A 72 6.99 -7.39 4.22
CA TYR A 72 8.00 -8.35 4.66
C TYR A 72 7.37 -9.65 5.16
N LEU A 73 6.33 -9.55 6.00
CA LEU A 73 5.60 -10.71 6.51
C LEU A 73 4.90 -11.47 5.37
N ILE A 74 4.24 -10.78 4.45
CA ILE A 74 3.59 -11.40 3.28
C ILE A 74 4.61 -12.10 2.38
N GLN A 75 5.76 -11.48 2.14
CA GLN A 75 6.76 -11.98 1.20
C GLN A 75 7.56 -13.17 1.76
N ASN A 76 7.75 -13.25 3.08
CA ASN A 76 8.68 -14.19 3.72
C ASN A 76 7.99 -15.22 4.63
N VAL A 77 6.86 -14.89 5.25
CA VAL A 77 6.14 -15.80 6.16
C VAL A 77 5.01 -16.52 5.43
N ILE A 78 4.25 -15.82 4.59
CA ILE A 78 3.09 -16.39 3.90
C ILE A 78 3.52 -17.32 2.76
N LEU A 79 2.89 -18.50 2.69
CA LEU A 79 3.06 -19.47 1.61
C LEU A 79 2.74 -18.85 0.25
N PHE A 80 3.52 -19.20 -0.78
CA PHE A 80 3.42 -18.61 -2.12
C PHE A 80 1.99 -18.56 -2.68
N ARG A 81 1.17 -19.60 -2.45
CA ARG A 81 -0.23 -19.69 -2.92
C ARG A 81 -1.16 -18.62 -2.31
N TRP A 82 -0.85 -18.16 -1.10
CA TRP A 82 -1.67 -17.22 -0.35
C TRP A 82 -1.16 -15.77 -0.43
N ARG A 83 0.05 -15.54 -0.94
CA ARG A 83 0.66 -14.19 -0.97
C ARG A 83 -0.19 -13.18 -1.72
N PHE A 84 -0.76 -13.58 -2.85
CA PHE A 84 -1.65 -12.72 -3.63
C PHE A 84 -2.89 -12.35 -2.82
N LEU A 85 -3.60 -13.33 -2.25
CA LEU A 85 -4.80 -13.09 -1.47
C LEU A 85 -4.54 -12.18 -0.26
N VAL A 86 -3.49 -12.46 0.53
CA VAL A 86 -3.16 -11.66 1.71
C VAL A 86 -2.76 -10.25 1.31
N SER A 87 -2.00 -10.07 0.22
CA SER A 87 -1.65 -8.74 -0.30
C SER A 87 -2.88 -7.97 -0.79
N SER A 88 -3.82 -8.63 -1.45
CA SER A 88 -5.08 -8.01 -1.89
C SER A 88 -5.95 -7.57 -0.71
N ILE A 89 -6.08 -8.42 0.32
CA ILE A 89 -6.82 -8.08 1.54
C ILE A 89 -6.17 -6.90 2.26
N TYR A 90 -4.85 -6.93 2.43
CA TYR A 90 -4.09 -5.82 3.01
C TYR A 90 -4.36 -4.52 2.26
N SER A 91 -4.25 -4.54 0.93
CA SER A 91 -4.51 -3.38 0.08
C SER A 91 -5.94 -2.85 0.22
N ALA A 92 -6.94 -3.74 0.29
CA ALA A 92 -8.34 -3.34 0.46
C ALA A 92 -8.56 -2.65 1.81
N LEU A 93 -7.99 -3.20 2.89
CA LEU A 93 -8.06 -2.61 4.22
C LEU A 93 -7.37 -1.23 4.28
N THR A 94 -6.22 -1.07 3.60
CA THR A 94 -5.51 0.22 3.53
C THR A 94 -6.37 1.30 2.86
N VAL A 95 -7.09 0.97 1.79
CA VAL A 95 -7.98 1.94 1.12
C VAL A 95 -9.16 2.33 2.03
N ILE A 96 -9.75 1.37 2.75
CA ILE A 96 -10.79 1.67 3.75
C ILE A 96 -10.25 2.59 4.86
N TYR A 97 -9.03 2.32 5.33
CA TYR A 97 -8.37 3.17 6.31
C TYR A 97 -8.20 4.61 5.80
N PHE A 98 -7.71 4.81 4.57
CA PHE A 98 -7.57 6.17 4.01
C PHE A 98 -8.91 6.91 3.89
N ALA A 99 -9.99 6.22 3.51
CA ALA A 99 -11.32 6.83 3.47
C ALA A 99 -11.80 7.25 4.88
N LEU A 100 -11.53 6.43 5.90
CA LEU A 100 -11.84 6.78 7.30
C LEU A 100 -11.00 7.96 7.79
N THR A 101 -9.70 7.96 7.47
CA THR A 101 -8.78 9.05 7.81
C THR A 101 -9.28 10.37 7.22
N GLU A 102 -9.73 10.39 5.97
CA GLU A 102 -10.31 11.61 5.38
C GLU A 102 -11.46 12.15 6.23
N VAL A 103 -12.43 11.31 6.63
CA VAL A 103 -13.58 11.75 7.44
C VAL A 103 -13.17 12.21 8.84
N ILE A 104 -12.32 11.45 9.52
CA ILE A 104 -11.87 11.77 10.88
C ILE A 104 -11.09 13.08 10.89
N PHE A 105 -10.15 13.25 9.97
CA PHE A 105 -9.30 14.43 9.92
C PHE A 105 -9.99 15.66 9.32
N ALA A 106 -10.95 15.47 8.40
CA ALA A 106 -11.79 16.56 7.89
C ALA A 106 -12.75 17.13 8.94
N THR A 107 -13.12 16.35 9.97
CA THR A 107 -14.00 16.81 11.06
C THR A 107 -13.23 17.54 12.17
N SER A 108 -11.89 17.46 12.18
CA SER A 108 -11.03 18.04 13.21
C SER A 108 -10.38 19.39 12.83
N GLY A 109 -10.74 19.97 11.68
CA GLY A 109 -10.35 21.32 11.25
C GLY A 109 -11.57 22.21 11.07
#